data_AF-A0A2H5QZ07-F1
#
_entry.id   AF-A0A2H5QZ07-F1
#
_cell.length_a   1.000
_cell.length_b   1.000
_cell.length_c   1.000
_cell.angle_alpha   90.00
_cell.angle_beta   90.00
_cell.angle_gamma   90.00
#
_symmetry.space_group_name_H-M   'P 1'
#
loop_
_entity.id
_entity.type
_entity.pdbx_description
1 polymer ?
#
loop_
_entity_poly.entity_id
_entity_poly.type
_entity_poly.pdbx_seq_one_letter_code
_entity_poly.pdbx_strand_id
1 'polypeptide(L)'
;MANEERDESFAYANQLVTGSVLPMTMQAAIELGVFKIIAKAGPGAKLSASEIAAQLPATKNKDAPMMLDRILRLLASHGAVECSLDDIDGSQRLYGQSNVSRYFVPNEDGVSLGPLMALIQDKVFLDSWYTCSLSF
;
A
#
# COMPACT_ATOMS: atom_id res chain seq x y z
N MET A 1 -1.27 32.09 -9.33
CA MET A 1 -2.73 31.90 -9.43
C MET A 1 -3.13 31.14 -10.70
N ALA A 2 -3.23 31.74 -11.90
CA ALA A 2 -3.69 30.99 -13.10
C ALA A 2 -2.77 29.85 -13.59
N ASN A 3 -1.47 29.92 -13.29
CA ASN A 3 -0.53 28.83 -13.60
C ASN A 3 -0.57 27.71 -12.55
N GLU A 4 -0.77 28.06 -11.27
CA GLU A 4 -0.88 27.09 -10.16
C GLU A 4 -2.12 26.22 -10.32
N GLU A 5 -3.28 26.81 -10.63
CA GLU A 5 -4.53 26.08 -10.88
C GLU A 5 -4.40 25.08 -12.05
N ARG A 6 -3.66 25.47 -13.09
CA ARG A 6 -3.38 24.61 -14.24
C ARG A 6 -2.48 23.44 -13.86
N ASP A 7 -1.41 23.72 -13.10
CA ASP A 7 -0.46 22.71 -12.66
C ASP A 7 -1.12 21.69 -11.70
N GLU A 8 -1.99 22.16 -10.79
CA GLU A 8 -2.81 21.32 -9.92
C GLU A 8 -3.78 20.43 -10.71
N SER A 9 -4.48 21.01 -11.70
CA SER A 9 -5.39 20.27 -12.58
C SER A 9 -4.66 19.18 -13.36
N PHE A 10 -3.47 19.48 -13.88
CA PHE A 10 -2.63 18.52 -14.59
C PHE A 10 -2.15 17.40 -13.66
N ALA A 11 -1.70 17.74 -12.45
CA ALA A 11 -1.27 16.76 -11.45
C ALA A 11 -2.41 15.81 -11.07
N TYR A 12 -3.63 16.34 -10.88
CA TYR A 12 -4.80 15.53 -10.59
C TYR A 12 -5.19 14.63 -11.77
N ALA A 13 -5.19 15.14 -13.00
CA ALA A 13 -5.44 14.33 -14.19
C ALA A 13 -4.43 13.17 -14.30
N ASN A 14 -3.16 13.42 -14.01
CA ASN A 14 -2.12 12.38 -13.98
C ASN A 14 -2.35 11.34 -12.86
N GLN A 15 -2.82 11.77 -11.69
CA GLN A 15 -3.23 10.86 -10.61
C GLN A 15 -4.40 9.97 -11.04
N LEU A 16 -5.38 10.49 -11.77
CA LEU A 16 -6.50 9.70 -12.30
C LEU A 16 -6.05 8.66 -13.33
N VAL A 17 -5.15 9.03 -14.25
CA VAL A 17 -4.58 8.10 -15.24
C VAL A 17 -3.84 6.95 -14.57
N THR A 18 -3.18 7.22 -13.44
CA THR A 18 -2.44 6.22 -12.66
C THR A 18 -3.26 5.63 -11.50
N GLY A 19 -4.59 5.85 -11.50
CA GLY A 19 -5.46 5.49 -10.38
C GLY A 19 -5.49 4.02 -10.01
N SER A 20 -5.12 3.11 -10.92
CA SER A 20 -5.00 1.67 -10.66
C SER A 20 -3.81 1.30 -9.78
N VAL A 21 -2.78 2.15 -9.69
CA VAL A 21 -1.54 1.82 -8.99
C VAL A 21 -1.78 1.65 -7.48
N LEU A 22 -2.60 2.49 -6.87
CA LEU A 22 -2.95 2.38 -5.45
C LEU A 22 -3.66 1.05 -5.09
N PRO A 23 -4.80 0.69 -5.70
CA PRO A 23 -5.49 -0.56 -5.36
C PRO A 23 -4.64 -1.80 -5.63
N MET A 24 -3.87 -1.83 -6.73
CA MET A 24 -2.97 -2.96 -7.02
C MET A 24 -1.83 -3.07 -6.00
N THR A 25 -1.30 -1.94 -5.53
CA THR A 25 -0.26 -1.91 -4.48
C THR A 25 -0.82 -2.37 -3.14
N MET A 26 -2.04 -1.94 -2.79
CA MET A 26 -2.74 -2.41 -1.59
C MET A 26 -2.94 -3.93 -1.61
N GLN A 27 -3.39 -4.48 -2.75
CA GLN A 27 -3.55 -5.93 -2.91
C GLN A 27 -2.23 -6.68 -2.73
N ALA A 28 -1.15 -6.22 -3.38
CA ALA A 28 0.17 -6.83 -3.22
C ALA A 28 0.67 -6.78 -1.75
N ALA A 29 0.44 -5.68 -1.05
CA ALA A 29 0.81 -5.56 0.37
C ALA A 29 0.01 -6.52 1.28
N ILE A 30 -1.27 -6.77 0.97
CA ILE A 30 -2.10 -7.76 1.65
C ILE A 30 -1.57 -9.17 1.42
N GLU A 31 -1.28 -9.53 0.17
CA GLU A 31 -0.77 -10.86 -0.22
C GLU A 31 0.60 -11.15 0.40
N LEU A 32 1.48 -10.16 0.41
CA LEU A 32 2.78 -10.23 1.09
C LEU A 32 2.65 -10.28 2.62
N GLY A 33 1.47 -10.01 3.18
CA GLY A 33 1.25 -9.99 4.63
C GLY A 33 1.88 -8.79 5.34
N VAL A 34 2.20 -7.71 4.61
CA VAL A 34 2.87 -6.51 5.12
C VAL A 34 2.10 -5.90 6.28
N PHE A 35 0.78 -5.74 6.13
CA PHE A 35 -0.06 -5.17 7.20
C PHE A 35 -0.07 -6.05 8.46
N LYS A 36 -0.01 -7.38 8.30
CA LYS A 36 0.07 -8.31 9.43
C LYS A 36 1.42 -8.19 10.16
N ILE A 37 2.51 -8.04 9.41
CA ILE A 37 3.85 -7.85 9.97
C ILE A 37 3.91 -6.56 10.80
N ILE A 38 3.43 -5.45 10.25
CA ILE A 38 3.39 -4.16 10.95
C ILE A 38 2.50 -4.25 12.20
N ALA A 39 1.30 -4.82 12.09
CA ALA A 39 0.39 -4.98 13.22
C ALA A 39 0.98 -5.85 14.34
N LYS A 40 1.73 -6.90 13.98
CA LYS A 40 2.40 -7.80 14.93
C LYS A 40 3.49 -7.10 15.75
N ALA A 41 4.11 -6.06 15.22
CA ALA A 41 5.09 -5.27 15.98
C ALA A 41 4.46 -4.49 17.16
N GLY A 42 3.14 -4.32 17.14
CA GLY A 42 2.35 -3.75 18.22
C GLY A 42 1.96 -2.28 18.01
N PRO A 43 1.04 -1.76 18.85
CA PRO A 43 0.54 -0.39 18.72
C PRO A 43 1.66 0.64 18.82
N GLY A 44 1.73 1.57 17.87
CA GLY A 44 2.74 2.63 17.82
C GLY A 44 4.15 2.18 17.38
N ALA A 45 4.35 0.88 17.14
CA ALA A 45 5.61 0.38 16.61
C ALA A 45 5.82 0.85 15.16
N LYS A 46 7.08 1.14 14.82
CA LYS A 46 7.48 1.52 13.47
C LYS A 46 8.64 0.64 13.03
N LEU A 47 8.57 0.14 11.79
CA LEU A 47 9.54 -0.78 11.22
C LEU A 47 10.14 -0.19 9.95
N SER A 48 11.43 -0.37 9.75
CA SER A 48 12.08 -0.14 8.47
C SER A 48 11.60 -1.15 7.42
N ALA A 49 11.76 -0.80 6.13
CA ALA A 49 11.45 -1.74 5.04
C ALA A 49 12.31 -3.01 5.12
N SER A 50 13.54 -2.93 5.64
CA SER A 50 14.42 -4.07 5.86
C SER A 50 13.88 -5.02 6.93
N GLU A 51 13.36 -4.50 8.05
CA GLU A 51 12.77 -5.32 9.12
C GLU A 51 11.47 -6.00 8.69
N ILE A 52 10.67 -5.33 7.85
CA ILE A 52 9.47 -5.95 7.29
C ILE A 52 9.86 -7.02 6.28
N ALA A 53 10.82 -6.74 5.37
CA ALA A 53 11.29 -7.70 4.38
C ALA A 53 11.91 -8.95 5.01
N ALA A 54 12.63 -8.81 6.14
CA ALA A 54 13.21 -9.94 6.86
C ALA A 54 12.17 -10.92 7.43
N GLN A 55 10.92 -10.48 7.59
CA GLN A 55 9.80 -11.31 8.08
C GLN A 55 8.96 -11.92 6.95
N LEU A 56 9.21 -11.55 5.69
CA LEU A 56 8.54 -12.15 4.55
C LEU A 56 9.01 -13.60 4.34
N PRO A 57 8.14 -14.52 3.88
CA PRO A 57 8.53 -15.90 3.60
C PRO A 57 9.70 -15.99 2.62
N ALA A 58 10.82 -16.56 3.07
CA ALA A 58 12.03 -16.95 2.32
C ALA A 58 12.30 -16.18 1.00
N THR A 59 12.45 -14.86 1.07
CA THR A 59 12.85 -14.06 -0.09
C THR A 59 14.36 -14.16 -0.32
N LYS A 60 14.79 -14.87 -1.37
CA LYS A 60 16.19 -14.81 -1.87
C LYS A 60 16.51 -13.49 -2.58
N ASN A 61 15.53 -12.59 -2.70
CA ASN A 61 15.66 -11.33 -3.41
C ASN A 61 16.36 -10.28 -2.53
N LYS A 62 17.59 -9.91 -2.91
CA LYS A 62 18.38 -8.89 -2.22
C LYS A 62 17.77 -7.48 -2.33
N ASP A 63 16.94 -7.26 -3.35
CA ASP A 63 16.29 -5.97 -3.60
C ASP A 63 14.93 -5.84 -2.89
N ALA A 64 14.48 -6.88 -2.18
CA ALA A 64 13.19 -6.89 -1.50
C ALA A 64 12.98 -5.69 -0.54
N PRO A 65 13.95 -5.30 0.30
CA PRO A 65 13.80 -4.11 1.14
C PRO A 65 13.56 -2.82 0.33
N MET A 66 14.30 -2.63 -0.77
CA MET A 66 14.16 -1.44 -1.62
C MET A 66 12.80 -1.42 -2.33
N MET A 67 12.37 -2.57 -2.87
CA MET A 67 11.07 -2.69 -3.53
C MET A 67 9.94 -2.43 -2.54
N LEU A 68 10.05 -2.98 -1.32
CA LEU A 68 9.07 -2.80 -0.27
C LEU A 68 9.01 -1.35 0.22
N ASP A 69 10.14 -0.67 0.36
CA ASP A 69 10.18 0.75 0.70
C ASP A 69 9.42 1.59 -0.33
N ARG A 70 9.54 1.28 -1.63
CA ARG A 70 8.78 1.97 -2.69
C ARG A 70 7.26 1.73 -2.58
N ILE A 71 6.86 0.49 -2.29
CA ILE A 71 5.45 0.12 -2.05
C ILE A 71 4.92 0.89 -0.85
N LEU A 72 5.61 0.80 0.29
CA LEU A 72 5.19 1.43 1.54
C LEU A 72 5.14 2.95 1.44
N ARG A 73 6.06 3.56 0.68
CA ARG A 73 6.05 5.01 0.43
C ARG A 73 4.80 5.46 -0.33
N LEU A 74 4.36 4.69 -1.33
CA LEU A 74 3.11 4.98 -2.05
C LEU A 74 1.89 4.82 -1.11
N LEU A 75 1.88 3.76 -0.30
CA LEU A 75 0.81 3.56 0.67
C LEU A 75 0.77 4.68 1.71
N ALA A 76 1.92 5.17 2.14
CA ALA A 76 2.05 6.28 3.09
C ALA A 76 1.52 7.60 2.49
N SER A 77 1.80 7.89 1.21
CA SER A 77 1.27 9.10 0.56
C SER A 77 -0.26 9.10 0.44
N HIS A 78 -0.90 7.96 0.63
CA HIS A 78 -2.36 7.80 0.66
C HIS A 78 -2.91 7.50 2.07
N GLY A 79 -2.08 7.61 3.12
CA GLY A 79 -2.48 7.39 4.52
C GLY A 79 -2.81 5.93 4.88
N ALA A 80 -2.55 4.98 3.98
CA ALA A 80 -2.81 3.56 4.22
C ALA A 80 -1.84 2.96 5.25
N VAL A 81 -0.63 3.53 5.38
CA VAL A 81 0.33 3.26 6.46
C VAL A 81 0.85 4.58 7.02
N GLU A 82 1.33 4.55 8.25
CA GLU A 82 2.09 5.68 8.80
C GLU A 82 3.52 5.65 8.26
N CYS A 83 4.13 6.82 8.09
CA CYS A 83 5.53 6.95 7.69
C CYS A 83 6.18 8.07 8.50
N SER A 84 7.35 7.81 9.06
CA SER A 84 8.23 8.83 9.63
C SER A 84 9.68 8.56 9.25
N LEU A 85 10.55 9.52 9.50
CA LEU A 85 11.99 9.29 9.45
C LEU A 85 12.45 8.71 10.78
N ASP A 86 13.59 8.02 10.76
CA ASP A 86 14.27 7.56 11.97
C ASP A 86 14.81 8.76 12.77
N ASP A 87 14.63 8.72 14.09
CA ASP A 87 15.04 9.79 15.00
C ASP A 87 16.55 9.83 15.22
N ILE A 88 17.28 8.75 14.90
CA ILE A 88 18.73 8.65 15.11
C ILE A 88 19.54 9.41 14.05
N ASP A 89 19.24 9.17 12.77
CA ASP A 89 20.01 9.73 11.66
C ASP A 89 19.14 10.37 10.56
N GLY A 90 17.82 10.28 10.65
CA GLY A 90 16.88 10.76 9.63
C GLY A 90 17.03 10.09 8.27
N SER A 91 17.83 9.02 8.16
CA SER A 91 18.28 8.48 6.88
C SER A 91 17.32 7.43 6.31
N GLN A 92 16.60 6.74 7.20
CA GLN A 92 15.66 5.68 6.82
C GLN A 92 14.21 6.05 7.14
N ARG A 93 13.29 5.57 6.29
CA ARG A 93 11.85 5.63 6.54
C ARG A 93 11.43 4.46 7.40
N LEU A 94 10.62 4.77 8.40
CA LEU A 94 9.98 3.81 9.29
C LEU A 94 8.47 3.85 9.04
N TYR A 95 7.87 2.66 9.00
CA TYR A 95 6.47 2.46 8.66
C TYR A 95 5.70 1.85 9.82
N GLY A 96 4.55 2.45 10.12
CA GLY A 96 3.68 2.05 11.23
C GLY A 96 2.26 1.72 10.75
N GLN A 97 1.49 1.11 11.64
CA GLN A 97 0.08 0.82 11.37
C GLN A 97 -0.73 2.11 11.46
N SER A 98 -1.53 2.38 10.42
CA SER A 98 -2.50 3.49 10.42
C SER A 98 -3.90 3.02 10.80
N ASN A 99 -4.78 4.00 11.05
CA ASN A 99 -6.21 3.78 11.25
C ASN A 99 -6.90 3.10 10.06
N VAL A 100 -6.31 3.14 8.87
CA VAL A 100 -6.83 2.48 7.66
C VAL A 100 -6.29 1.05 7.56
N SER A 101 -4.98 0.85 7.73
CA SER A 101 -4.37 -0.48 7.57
C SER A 101 -4.87 -1.52 8.58
N ARG A 102 -5.38 -1.12 9.75
CA ARG A 102 -6.01 -2.06 10.71
C ARG A 102 -7.17 -2.86 10.13
N TYR A 103 -7.93 -2.32 9.17
CA TYR A 103 -9.05 -3.04 8.55
C TYR A 103 -8.60 -4.11 7.55
N PHE A 104 -7.31 -4.13 7.20
CA PHE A 104 -6.71 -5.13 6.31
C PHE A 104 -5.95 -6.22 7.08
N VAL A 105 -6.09 -6.25 8.40
CA VAL A 105 -5.60 -7.30 9.29
C VAL A 105 -6.82 -7.97 9.92
N PRO A 106 -6.87 -9.32 10.00
CA PRO A 106 -7.96 -10.01 10.68
C PRO A 106 -8.13 -9.53 12.12
N ASN A 107 -9.37 -9.17 12.49
CA ASN A 107 -9.74 -8.84 13.86
C ASN A 107 -9.89 -10.11 14.72
N GLU A 108 -10.40 -9.97 15.94
CA GLU A 108 -10.63 -11.09 16.88
C GLU A 108 -11.57 -12.17 16.32
N ASP A 109 -12.51 -11.78 15.45
CA ASP A 109 -13.42 -12.70 14.75
C ASP A 109 -12.81 -13.28 13.45
N GLY A 110 -11.57 -12.92 13.12
CA GLY A 110 -10.90 -13.32 11.88
C GLY A 110 -11.33 -12.55 10.63
N VAL A 111 -12.09 -11.46 10.77
CA VAL A 111 -12.65 -10.67 9.66
C VAL A 111 -11.71 -9.52 9.28
N SER A 112 -11.61 -9.24 7.97
CA SER A 112 -10.90 -8.08 7.42
C SER A 112 -11.46 -7.70 6.03
N LEU A 113 -11.05 -6.55 5.49
CA LEU A 113 -11.34 -6.14 4.10
C LEU A 113 -10.41 -6.83 3.07
N GLY A 114 -9.43 -7.61 3.52
CA GLY A 114 -8.50 -8.32 2.65
C GLY A 114 -9.18 -9.20 1.59
N PRO A 115 -10.13 -10.08 1.97
CA PRO A 115 -10.87 -10.90 1.01
C PRO A 115 -11.69 -10.10 -0.01
N LEU A 116 -12.25 -8.96 0.39
CA LEU A 116 -12.99 -8.08 -0.52
C LEU A 116 -12.04 -7.41 -1.52
N MET A 117 -10.88 -6.93 -1.06
CA MET A 117 -9.84 -6.39 -1.96
C MET A 117 -9.39 -7.46 -2.96
N ALA A 118 -9.13 -8.68 -2.50
CA ALA A 118 -8.73 -9.79 -3.35
C ALA A 118 -9.79 -10.13 -4.41
N LEU A 119 -11.08 -10.10 -4.04
CA LEU A 119 -12.18 -10.30 -4.99
C LEU A 119 -12.23 -9.19 -6.06
N ILE A 120 -12.15 -7.91 -5.64
CA ILE A 120 -12.29 -6.76 -6.56
C ILE A 120 -11.08 -6.66 -7.51
N GLN A 121 -9.89 -7.00 -7.02
CA GLN A 121 -8.65 -6.96 -7.81
C GLN A 121 -8.33 -8.29 -8.49
N ASP A 122 -9.18 -9.31 -8.33
CA ASP A 122 -9.03 -10.56 -9.07
C ASP A 122 -9.18 -10.28 -10.57
N LYS A 123 -8.37 -10.98 -11.36
CA LYS A 123 -8.36 -10.83 -12.81
C LYS A 123 -9.75 -11.01 -13.42
N VAL A 124 -10.53 -11.99 -12.97
CA VAL A 124 -11.87 -12.25 -13.49
C VAL A 124 -12.79 -11.05 -13.28
N PHE A 125 -12.69 -10.40 -12.12
CA PHE A 125 -13.49 -9.22 -11.81
C PHE A 125 -13.03 -8.00 -12.61
N LEU A 126 -11.71 -7.81 -12.73
CA LEU A 126 -11.11 -6.74 -13.53
C LEU A 126 -11.44 -6.87 -15.04
N ASP A 127 -11.51 -8.10 -15.56
CA ASP A 127 -11.83 -8.38 -16.96
C ASP A 127 -13.21 -7.84 -17.38
N SER A 128 -14.14 -7.71 -16.42
CA SER A 128 -15.48 -7.14 -16.64
C SER A 128 -15.43 -5.67 -17.08
N TRP A 129 -14.45 -4.89 -16.61
CA TRP A 129 -14.31 -3.48 -16.98
C TRP A 129 -13.93 -3.28 -18.46
N TYR A 130 -13.18 -4.22 -19.05
CA TYR A 130 -12.84 -4.19 -20.47
C TYR A 130 -14.03 -4.55 -21.37
N THR A 131 -15.05 -5.22 -20.82
CA THR A 131 -16.28 -5.57 -21.57
C THR A 131 -17.30 -4.45 -21.49
N CYS A 132 -17.35 -3.72 -20.38
CA CYS A 132 -18.28 -2.60 -20.17
C CYS A 132 -18.06 -1.45 -21.18
N SER A 133 -16.82 -1.23 -21.65
CA SER A 133 -16.48 -0.22 -22.66
C SER A 133 -16.97 -0.55 -24.08
N LEU A 134 -17.42 -1.77 -24.34
CA LEU A 134 -17.94 -2.20 -25.66
C LEU A 134 -19.46 -2.12 -25.78
N SER A 135 -20.15 -1.63 -24.73
CA SER A 135 -21.62 -1.58 -24.67
C SER A 135 -22.21 -0.16 -24.81
N PHE A 136 -21.40 0.84 -25.18
CA PHE A 136 -21.83 2.21 -25.49
C PHE A 136 -21.27 2.69 -26.83
#